data_AF-A0A924WAP2-F1
#
_entry.id   AF-A0A924WAP2-F1
#
_cell.length_a   1.000
_cell.length_b   1.000
_cell.length_c   1.000
_cell.angle_alpha   90.00
_cell.angle_beta   90.00
_cell.angle_gamma   90.00
#
_symmetry.space_group_name_H-M   'P 1'
#
loop_
_entity.id
_entity.type
_entity.pdbx_description
1 polymer ?
#
loop_
_entity_poly.entity_id
_entity_poly.type
_entity_poly.pdbx_seq_one_letter_code
_entity_poly.pdbx_strand_id
1 'polypeptide(L)'
;MEKPKRAPLPLDAPPQEKYDNLILAFFEEWLINPDDPCGWPLPKDYDLNHLGFRSFLEISFYLHALEKDGLVIIGKEDNDMPTGPDDLQIVTGLLITHQGFKHCHSLRESGKNSKRCFVAMRFSDDMKPFYDEAIASAIEENGYLPIRVDREHAPSEQSINDFIIANIKESGFCIADLTHQNQGVYFEMGYALGKGL
;
A
#
# COMPACT_ATOMS: atom_id res chain seq x y z
N MET A 1 12.28 0.85 17.51
CA MET A 1 11.22 0.18 16.75
C MET A 1 10.85 1.11 15.62
N GLU A 2 11.15 0.75 14.38
CA GLU A 2 10.64 1.49 13.22
C GLU A 2 9.10 1.46 13.28
N LYS A 3 8.47 2.61 13.11
CA LYS A 3 7.00 2.70 13.03
C LYS A 3 6.54 1.79 11.89
N PRO A 4 5.36 1.16 12.02
CA PRO A 4 4.86 0.36 10.92
C PRO A 4 4.64 1.26 9.70
N LYS A 5 5.14 0.82 8.54
CA LYS A 5 5.24 1.62 7.32
C LYS A 5 3.90 1.92 6.65
N ARG A 6 2.81 1.29 7.11
CA ARG A 6 1.47 1.43 6.56
C ARG A 6 0.47 1.92 7.59
N ALA A 7 -0.43 2.79 7.14
CA ALA A 7 -1.57 3.21 7.92
C ALA A 7 -2.45 2.01 8.32
N PRO A 8 -3.11 2.05 9.49
CA PRO A 8 -4.01 0.99 9.90
C PRO A 8 -5.18 0.79 8.96
N LEU A 9 -5.46 -0.47 8.62
CA LEU A 9 -6.62 -0.83 7.84
C LEU A 9 -7.84 -0.99 8.78
N PRO A 10 -8.99 -0.34 8.50
CA PRO A 10 -10.20 -0.51 9.29
C PRO A 10 -10.67 -1.98 9.38
N LEU A 11 -11.22 -2.39 10.52
CA LEU A 11 -11.72 -3.76 10.73
C LEU A 11 -12.92 -4.14 9.82
N ASP A 12 -13.58 -3.15 9.25
CA ASP A 12 -14.68 -3.26 8.28
C ASP A 12 -14.24 -2.99 6.83
N ALA A 13 -12.93 -2.90 6.57
CA ALA A 13 -12.39 -2.77 5.22
C ALA A 13 -12.90 -3.90 4.30
N PRO A 14 -13.11 -3.61 3.00
CA PRO A 14 -13.55 -4.62 2.03
C PRO A 14 -12.62 -5.83 1.98
N PRO A 15 -13.14 -7.05 1.68
CA PRO A 15 -12.32 -8.25 1.63
C PRO A 15 -11.09 -8.13 0.71
N GLN A 16 -11.23 -7.51 -0.46
CA GLN A 16 -10.11 -7.29 -1.36
C GLN A 16 -9.01 -6.43 -0.73
N GLU A 17 -9.38 -5.37 0.01
CA GLU A 17 -8.39 -4.50 0.66
C GLU A 17 -7.66 -5.24 1.78
N LYS A 18 -8.35 -6.10 2.54
CA LYS A 18 -7.71 -6.96 3.55
C LYS A 18 -6.75 -7.96 2.92
N TYR A 19 -7.15 -8.57 1.80
CA TYR A 19 -6.32 -9.52 1.04
C TYR A 19 -5.04 -8.85 0.53
N ASP A 20 -5.17 -7.70 -0.14
CA ASP A 20 -4.04 -6.93 -0.67
C ASP A 20 -3.14 -6.41 0.46
N ASN A 21 -3.73 -5.95 1.56
CA ASN A 21 -3.00 -5.45 2.72
C ASN A 21 -2.13 -6.54 3.36
N LEU A 22 -2.66 -7.76 3.48
CA LEU A 22 -1.96 -8.89 4.07
C LEU A 22 -0.70 -9.28 3.28
N ILE A 23 -0.81 -9.49 1.96
CA ILE A 23 0.35 -9.89 1.16
C ILE A 23 1.42 -8.79 1.11
N LEU A 24 0.99 -7.53 1.04
CA LEU A 24 1.90 -6.40 1.06
C LEU A 24 2.60 -6.24 2.41
N ALA A 25 1.94 -6.56 3.53
CA ALA A 25 2.59 -6.57 4.84
C ALA A 25 3.75 -7.58 4.87
N PHE A 26 3.53 -8.81 4.38
CA PHE A 26 4.62 -9.78 4.23
C PHE A 26 5.73 -9.30 3.29
N PHE A 27 5.36 -8.65 2.19
CA PHE A 27 6.32 -8.13 1.23
C PHE A 27 7.19 -7.01 1.82
N GLU A 28 6.62 -6.13 2.62
CA GLU A 28 7.36 -5.05 3.27
C GLU A 28 8.31 -5.54 4.36
N GLU A 29 7.91 -6.58 5.11
CA GLU A 29 8.81 -7.27 6.04
C GLU A 29 9.97 -7.95 5.29
N TRP A 30 9.67 -8.65 4.19
CA TRP A 30 10.69 -9.26 3.35
C TRP A 30 11.68 -8.23 2.77
N LEU A 31 11.23 -7.02 2.42
CA LEU A 31 12.12 -5.95 1.95
C LEU A 31 13.10 -5.45 3.02
N ILE A 32 12.76 -5.59 4.31
CA ILE A 32 13.65 -5.22 5.42
C ILE A 32 14.69 -6.31 5.64
N ASN A 33 14.27 -7.58 5.58
CA ASN A 33 15.12 -8.74 5.84
C ASN A 33 15.09 -9.72 4.65
N PRO A 34 15.68 -9.38 3.49
CA PRO A 34 15.57 -10.22 2.30
C PRO A 34 16.30 -11.56 2.43
N ASP A 35 17.31 -11.62 3.29
CA ASP A 35 18.10 -12.82 3.59
C ASP A 35 17.44 -13.73 4.65
N ASP A 36 16.35 -13.27 5.28
CA ASP A 36 15.54 -14.07 6.19
C ASP A 36 14.19 -14.41 5.52
N PRO A 37 14.13 -15.51 4.75
CA PRO A 37 12.89 -15.98 4.16
C PRO A 37 11.84 -16.41 5.20
N CYS A 38 12.19 -16.47 6.49
CA CYS A 38 11.30 -16.86 7.58
C CYS A 38 10.66 -15.62 8.24
N GLY A 39 9.91 -14.85 7.47
CA GLY A 39 9.02 -13.80 7.99
C GLY A 39 7.76 -14.34 8.71
N TRP A 40 7.76 -15.63 9.07
CA TRP A 40 6.71 -16.23 9.88
C TRP A 40 7.30 -16.91 11.15
N PRO A 41 6.71 -16.69 12.35
CA PRO A 41 5.48 -15.95 12.58
C PRO A 41 5.65 -14.49 12.22
N LEU A 42 4.56 -13.84 11.74
CA LEU A 42 4.42 -12.40 11.96
C LEU A 42 4.96 -12.17 13.37
N PRO A 43 5.93 -11.25 13.59
CA PRO A 43 6.50 -11.03 14.91
C PRO A 43 5.38 -11.12 15.95
N LYS A 44 5.60 -11.82 17.07
CA LYS A 44 4.54 -12.10 18.08
C LYS A 44 3.71 -10.88 18.52
N ASP A 45 4.12 -9.69 18.12
CA ASP A 45 3.59 -8.37 18.39
C ASP A 45 2.88 -7.70 17.19
N TYR A 46 2.68 -8.37 16.05
CA TYR A 46 1.94 -7.79 14.92
C TYR A 46 0.46 -7.73 15.26
N ASP A 47 -0.04 -6.52 15.48
CA ASP A 47 -1.44 -6.27 15.82
C ASP A 47 -2.33 -6.69 14.64
N LEU A 48 -3.08 -7.79 14.80
CA LEU A 48 -4.03 -8.26 13.79
C LEU A 48 -5.05 -7.18 13.42
N ASN A 49 -5.43 -6.33 14.37
CA ASN A 49 -6.35 -5.23 14.13
C ASN A 49 -5.71 -4.17 13.26
N HIS A 50 -4.38 -3.98 13.36
CA HIS A 50 -3.64 -3.06 12.51
C HIS A 50 -3.73 -3.48 11.03
N LEU A 51 -3.74 -4.79 10.77
CA LEU A 51 -3.94 -5.35 9.44
C LEU A 51 -5.40 -5.42 8.99
N GLY A 52 -6.35 -5.05 9.84
CA GLY A 52 -7.79 -5.09 9.57
C GLY A 52 -8.46 -6.42 9.91
N PHE A 53 -7.81 -7.33 10.64
CA PHE A 53 -8.34 -8.64 11.01
C PHE A 53 -8.82 -8.70 12.46
N ARG A 54 -9.96 -9.37 12.69
CA ARG A 54 -10.61 -9.48 14.00
C ARG A 54 -10.18 -10.72 14.79
N SER A 55 -9.63 -11.72 14.11
CA SER A 55 -9.28 -13.00 14.72
C SER A 55 -8.23 -13.76 13.93
N PHE A 56 -7.59 -14.72 14.58
CA PHE A 56 -6.67 -15.67 13.94
C PHE A 56 -7.36 -16.50 12.84
N LEU A 57 -8.64 -16.85 13.03
CA LEU A 57 -9.42 -17.61 12.04
C LEU A 57 -9.62 -16.80 10.75
N GLU A 58 -9.90 -15.50 10.87
CA GLU A 58 -10.06 -14.62 9.72
C GLU A 58 -8.75 -14.56 8.91
N ILE A 59 -7.63 -14.20 9.54
CA ILE A 59 -6.34 -14.13 8.82
C ILE A 59 -5.92 -15.49 8.24
N SER A 60 -6.21 -16.61 8.91
CA SER A 60 -5.94 -17.96 8.39
C SER A 60 -6.69 -18.23 7.07
N PHE A 61 -7.93 -17.74 6.94
CA PHE A 61 -8.68 -17.85 5.70
C PHE A 61 -8.00 -17.08 4.56
N TYR A 62 -7.52 -15.86 4.82
CA TYR A 62 -6.81 -15.06 3.82
C TYR A 62 -5.43 -15.63 3.47
N LEU A 63 -4.69 -16.17 4.44
CA LEU A 63 -3.44 -16.88 4.20
C LEU A 63 -3.64 -18.06 3.26
N HIS A 64 -4.69 -18.86 3.50
CA HIS A 64 -5.03 -19.97 2.62
C HIS A 64 -5.45 -19.51 1.22
N ALA A 65 -6.15 -18.38 1.11
CA ALA A 65 -6.46 -17.78 -0.19
C ALA A 65 -5.19 -17.36 -0.96
N LEU A 66 -4.25 -16.68 -0.30
CA LEU A 66 -2.95 -16.30 -0.89
C LEU A 66 -2.16 -17.52 -1.36
N GLU A 67 -2.16 -18.61 -0.58
CA GLU A 67 -1.53 -19.89 -0.95
C GLU A 67 -2.19 -20.50 -2.18
N LYS A 68 -3.54 -20.56 -2.20
CA LYS A 68 -4.32 -21.12 -3.30
C LYS A 68 -4.16 -20.34 -4.61
N ASP A 69 -3.99 -19.02 -4.51
CA ASP A 69 -3.74 -18.15 -5.66
C ASP A 69 -2.27 -18.21 -6.13
N GLY A 70 -1.43 -19.00 -5.45
CA GLY A 70 -0.03 -19.20 -5.79
C GLY A 70 0.85 -18.00 -5.48
N LEU A 71 0.38 -17.06 -4.65
CA LEU A 71 1.12 -15.85 -4.31
C LEU A 71 2.14 -16.09 -3.18
N VAL A 72 1.83 -17.03 -2.29
CA VAL A 72 2.73 -17.44 -1.20
C VAL A 72 2.83 -18.96 -1.11
N ILE A 73 3.91 -19.45 -0.50
CA ILE A 73 4.06 -20.84 -0.06
C ILE A 73 4.11 -20.80 1.47
N ILE A 74 3.25 -21.60 2.11
CA ILE A 74 3.12 -21.67 3.55
C ILE A 74 3.80 -22.95 4.04
N GLY A 75 4.87 -22.79 4.81
CA GLY A 75 5.50 -23.89 5.55
C GLY A 75 4.57 -24.34 6.67
N LYS A 76 4.32 -25.64 6.76
CA LYS A 76 3.47 -26.26 7.79
C LYS A 76 4.31 -27.31 8.50
N GLU A 77 4.35 -27.27 9.82
CA GLU A 77 4.81 -28.42 10.58
C GLU A 77 3.68 -29.44 10.65
N ASP A 78 3.95 -30.66 10.20
CA ASP A 78 3.12 -31.80 10.54
C ASP A 78 3.35 -32.06 12.03
N ASN A 79 2.36 -31.75 12.87
CA ASN A 79 2.30 -32.41 14.17
C ASN A 79 2.19 -33.91 13.87
N ASP A 80 3.18 -34.71 14.24
CA ASP A 80 3.22 -36.17 14.07
C ASP A 80 2.06 -36.93 14.77
N MET A 81 1.06 -36.22 15.30
CA MET A 81 -0.21 -36.78 15.72
C MET A 81 -1.30 -35.69 15.74
N PRO A 82 -2.38 -35.82 14.95
CA PRO A 82 -3.54 -34.96 15.14
C PRO A 82 -4.25 -35.39 16.43
N THR A 83 -4.31 -34.51 17.43
CA THR A 83 -4.96 -34.76 18.72
C THR A 83 -6.34 -34.10 18.84
N GLY A 84 -6.81 -33.36 17.82
CA GLY A 84 -8.18 -32.88 17.82
C GLY A 84 -8.59 -32.02 16.62
N PRO A 85 -9.88 -31.64 16.56
CA PRO A 85 -10.40 -30.72 15.54
C PRO A 85 -9.83 -29.29 15.64
N ASP A 86 -9.08 -28.98 16.70
CA ASP A 86 -8.38 -27.71 16.95
C ASP A 86 -6.88 -27.77 16.59
N ASP A 87 -6.41 -28.79 15.85
CA ASP A 87 -5.05 -28.84 15.31
C ASP A 87 -4.89 -27.80 14.19
N LEU A 88 -4.81 -26.54 14.58
CA LEU A 88 -4.31 -25.44 13.77
C LEU A 88 -2.88 -25.82 13.36
N GLN A 89 -2.71 -26.18 12.08
CA GLN A 89 -1.38 -26.35 11.48
C GLN A 89 -0.55 -25.11 11.85
N ILE A 90 0.51 -25.32 12.63
CA ILE A 90 1.42 -24.25 12.99
C ILE A 90 2.10 -23.85 11.69
N VAL A 91 1.75 -22.68 11.18
CA VAL A 91 2.50 -22.09 10.08
C VAL A 91 3.90 -21.84 10.61
N THR A 92 4.91 -22.37 9.93
CA THR A 92 6.33 -22.30 10.32
C THR A 92 7.16 -21.41 9.42
N GLY A 93 6.60 -21.02 8.28
CA GLY A 93 7.25 -20.16 7.30
C GLY A 93 6.25 -19.62 6.29
N LEU A 94 6.55 -18.45 5.72
CA LEU A 94 5.83 -17.91 4.58
C LEU A 94 6.84 -17.39 3.56
N LEU A 95 6.78 -17.90 2.33
CA LEU A 95 7.63 -17.49 1.22
C LEU A 95 6.78 -16.81 0.16
N ILE A 96 7.19 -15.63 -0.32
CA ILE A 96 6.55 -14.95 -1.45
C ILE A 96 7.03 -15.61 -2.75
N THR A 97 6.10 -16.05 -3.60
CA THR A 97 6.45 -16.65 -4.89
C THR A 97 6.83 -15.59 -5.91
N HIS A 98 7.35 -15.99 -7.08
CA HIS A 98 7.53 -15.08 -8.21
C HIS A 98 6.22 -14.36 -8.61
N GLN A 99 5.09 -15.08 -8.54
CA GLN A 99 3.77 -14.51 -8.84
C GLN A 99 3.34 -13.53 -7.75
N GLY A 100 3.56 -13.86 -6.47
CA GLY A 100 3.34 -12.96 -5.35
C GLY A 100 4.16 -11.69 -5.46
N PHE A 101 5.43 -11.79 -5.83
CA PHE A 101 6.31 -10.64 -6.03
C PHE A 101 5.78 -9.69 -7.12
N LYS A 102 5.38 -10.24 -8.29
CA LYS A 102 4.76 -9.45 -9.36
C LYS A 102 3.45 -8.79 -8.91
N HIS A 103 2.63 -9.51 -8.16
CA HIS A 103 1.37 -9.00 -7.64
C HIS A 103 1.61 -7.83 -6.67
N CYS A 104 2.52 -7.97 -5.70
CA CYS A 104 2.90 -6.91 -4.78
C CYS A 104 3.44 -5.67 -5.50
N HIS A 105 4.27 -5.86 -6.53
CA HIS A 105 4.73 -4.75 -7.37
C HIS A 105 3.56 -4.02 -8.02
N SER A 106 2.64 -4.74 -8.67
CA SER A 106 1.47 -4.15 -9.30
C SER A 106 0.57 -3.38 -8.32
N LEU A 107 0.38 -3.90 -7.11
CA LEU A 107 -0.41 -3.25 -6.06
C LEU A 107 0.24 -1.95 -5.57
N ARG A 108 1.57 -1.88 -5.53
CA ARG A 108 2.31 -0.69 -5.08
C ARG A 108 2.47 0.37 -6.16
N GLU A 109 2.42 -0.02 -7.43
CA GLU A 109 2.57 0.90 -8.57
C GLU A 109 1.28 1.67 -8.91
N SER A 110 0.11 1.19 -8.48
CA SER A 110 -1.16 1.86 -8.80
C SER A 110 -2.28 1.59 -7.79
N GLY A 111 -3.21 2.55 -7.68
CA GLY A 111 -4.38 2.43 -6.80
C GLY A 111 -4.10 2.77 -5.33
N LYS A 112 -5.03 2.39 -4.44
CA LYS A 112 -5.06 2.79 -3.02
C LYS A 112 -3.82 2.39 -2.20
N ASN A 113 -3.09 1.36 -2.64
CA ASN A 113 -1.88 0.88 -1.97
C ASN A 113 -0.59 1.56 -2.46
N SER A 114 -0.70 2.48 -3.42
CA SER A 114 0.44 3.25 -3.92
C SER A 114 0.96 4.21 -2.87
N LYS A 115 2.29 4.30 -2.76
CA LYS A 115 2.95 5.31 -1.90
C LYS A 115 2.94 6.71 -2.52
N ARG A 116 2.49 6.86 -3.77
CA ARG A 116 2.44 8.16 -4.46
C ARG A 116 1.26 8.98 -3.94
N CYS A 117 1.53 10.19 -3.50
CA CYS A 117 0.53 11.21 -3.16
C CYS A 117 0.51 12.26 -4.27
N PHE A 118 -0.61 12.41 -4.97
CA PHE A 118 -0.74 13.48 -5.97
C PHE A 118 -0.99 14.81 -5.26
N VAL A 119 -0.20 15.83 -5.56
CA VAL A 119 -0.37 17.18 -4.99
C VAL A 119 -0.88 18.11 -6.07
N ALA A 120 -2.18 18.39 -6.03
CA ALA A 120 -2.87 19.34 -6.89
C ALA A 120 -2.76 20.74 -6.27
N MET A 121 -1.88 21.60 -6.81
CA MET A 121 -1.69 22.95 -6.28
C MET A 121 -1.25 23.95 -7.36
N ARG A 122 -1.41 25.25 -7.09
CA ARG A 122 -0.92 26.29 -8.00
C ARG A 122 0.62 26.32 -8.03
N PHE A 123 1.19 26.42 -9.22
CA PHE A 123 2.63 26.65 -9.41
C PHE A 123 2.93 28.14 -9.45
N SER A 124 3.30 28.70 -8.30
CA SER A 124 3.74 30.08 -8.19
C SER A 124 4.82 30.22 -7.12
N ASP A 125 5.67 31.23 -7.24
CA ASP A 125 6.84 31.38 -6.35
C ASP A 125 6.45 31.59 -4.89
N ASP A 126 5.31 32.24 -4.64
CA ASP A 126 4.72 32.42 -3.30
C ASP A 126 4.23 31.10 -2.69
N MET A 127 3.92 30.09 -3.52
CA MET A 127 3.45 28.78 -3.07
C MET A 127 4.58 27.76 -2.87
N LYS A 128 5.81 28.06 -3.30
CA LYS A 128 6.95 27.13 -3.17
C LYS A 128 7.25 26.76 -1.72
N PRO A 129 7.37 27.70 -0.76
CA PRO A 129 7.67 27.34 0.64
C PRO A 129 6.58 26.46 1.26
N PHE A 130 5.31 26.74 0.96
CA PHE A 130 4.19 25.92 1.44
C PHE A 130 4.24 24.49 0.93
N TYR A 131 4.68 24.29 -0.32
CA TYR A 131 4.90 22.95 -0.82
C TYR A 131 6.09 22.28 -0.14
N ASP A 132 7.27 22.91 -0.24
CA ASP A 132 8.53 22.28 0.16
C ASP A 132 8.61 22.02 1.66
N GLU A 133 8.25 23.01 2.48
CA GLU A 133 8.46 22.97 3.93
C GLU A 133 7.28 22.37 4.69
N ALA A 134 6.09 22.30 4.09
CA ALA A 134 4.89 21.78 4.74
C ALA A 134 4.32 20.55 4.03
N ILE A 135 3.81 20.69 2.80
CA ILE A 135 3.08 19.59 2.14
C ILE A 135 4.00 18.41 1.83
N ALA A 136 5.11 18.65 1.13
CA ALA A 136 6.05 17.61 0.74
C ALA A 136 6.71 16.97 1.97
N SER A 137 7.22 17.80 2.90
CA SER A 137 7.80 17.32 4.16
C SER A 137 6.84 16.41 4.93
N ALA A 138 5.57 16.82 5.09
CA ALA A 138 4.59 16.00 5.80
C ALA A 138 4.27 14.68 5.09
N ILE A 139 4.21 14.67 3.75
CA ILE A 139 4.00 13.45 2.96
C ILE A 139 5.19 12.49 3.17
N GLU A 140 6.42 12.99 3.04
CA GLU A 140 7.66 12.21 3.17
C GLU A 140 7.86 11.66 4.59
N GLU A 141 7.62 12.48 5.62
CA GLU A 141 7.69 12.09 7.04
C GLU A 141 6.71 10.96 7.39
N ASN A 142 5.64 10.81 6.62
CA ASN A 142 4.66 9.73 6.76
C ASN A 142 4.89 8.55 5.81
N GLY A 143 6.05 8.50 5.12
CA GLY A 143 6.46 7.37 4.30
C GLY A 143 5.84 7.31 2.90
N TYR A 144 5.30 8.44 2.42
CA TYR A 144 4.74 8.60 1.09
C TYR A 144 5.66 9.43 0.18
N LEU A 145 5.39 9.39 -1.12
CA LEU A 145 6.14 10.12 -2.15
C LEU A 145 5.25 11.25 -2.71
N PRO A 146 5.59 12.53 -2.49
CA PRO A 146 4.83 13.63 -3.07
C PRO A 146 5.09 13.74 -4.57
N ILE A 147 4.02 13.77 -5.36
CA ILE A 147 4.06 13.92 -6.81
C ILE A 147 3.41 15.25 -7.18
N ARG A 148 4.20 16.16 -7.77
CA ARG A 148 3.71 17.44 -8.29
C ARG A 148 4.16 17.60 -9.73
N VAL A 149 3.21 17.72 -10.66
CA VAL A 149 3.47 17.55 -12.10
C VAL A 149 4.49 18.51 -12.71
N ASP A 150 4.66 19.71 -12.17
CA ASP A 150 5.69 20.67 -12.63
C ASP A 150 7.12 20.24 -12.28
N ARG A 151 7.28 19.32 -11.33
CA ARG A 151 8.57 18.75 -10.90
C ARG A 151 8.89 17.42 -11.56
N GLU A 152 7.93 16.87 -12.31
CA GLU A 152 8.08 15.60 -13.01
C GLU A 152 8.40 15.84 -14.49
N HIS A 153 9.17 14.93 -15.08
CA HIS A 153 9.50 15.01 -16.50
C HIS A 153 8.36 14.39 -17.31
N ALA A 154 7.51 15.25 -17.88
CA ALA A 154 6.49 14.80 -18.83
C ALA A 154 7.15 14.23 -20.11
N PRO A 155 6.77 13.02 -20.56
CA PRO A 155 7.24 12.48 -21.83
C PRO A 155 6.88 13.41 -22.98
N SER A 156 7.79 13.62 -23.93
CA SER A 156 7.60 14.55 -25.05
C SER A 156 6.42 14.20 -25.97
N GLU A 157 5.99 12.95 -25.96
CA GLU A 157 4.88 12.44 -26.78
C GLU A 157 3.52 12.47 -26.06
N GLN A 158 3.49 12.80 -24.77
CA GLN A 158 2.27 12.79 -23.95
C GLN A 158 1.76 14.23 -23.72
N SER A 159 0.45 14.43 -23.81
CA SER A 159 -0.13 15.71 -23.44
C SER A 159 0.00 15.95 -21.92
N ILE A 160 0.11 17.22 -21.51
CA ILE A 160 0.19 17.56 -20.07
C ILE A 160 -1.04 17.04 -19.32
N ASN A 161 -2.22 17.07 -19.94
CA ASN A 161 -3.45 16.56 -19.33
C ASN A 161 -3.39 15.03 -19.12
N ASP A 162 -2.92 14.28 -20.12
CA ASP A 162 -2.76 12.83 -20.00
C ASP A 162 -1.71 12.49 -18.94
N PHE A 163 -0.66 13.30 -18.83
CA PHE A 163 0.38 13.15 -17.83
C PHE A 163 -0.14 13.39 -16.40
N ILE A 164 -0.95 14.43 -16.21
CA ILE A 164 -1.64 14.71 -14.95
C ILE A 164 -2.57 13.53 -14.59
N ILE A 165 -3.40 13.08 -15.53
CA ILE A 165 -4.33 11.97 -15.31
C ILE A 165 -3.58 10.67 -14.97
N ALA A 166 -2.46 10.39 -15.64
CA ALA A 166 -1.62 9.22 -15.35
C ALA A 166 -1.07 9.27 -13.92
N ASN A 167 -0.52 10.43 -13.51
CA ASN A 167 -0.02 10.61 -12.16
C ASN A 167 -1.12 10.45 -11.09
N ILE A 168 -2.32 11.00 -11.32
CA ILE A 168 -3.47 10.77 -10.42
C ILE A 168 -3.86 9.28 -10.39
N LYS A 169 -3.80 8.57 -11.53
CA LYS A 169 -4.10 7.13 -11.60
C LYS A 169 -3.10 6.27 -10.80
N GLU A 170 -1.84 6.66 -10.78
CA GLU A 170 -0.79 5.97 -10.05
C GLU A 170 -0.76 6.34 -8.57
N SER A 171 -1.41 7.43 -8.16
CA SER A 171 -1.49 7.86 -6.76
C SER A 171 -2.51 7.07 -5.93
N GLY A 172 -2.15 6.87 -4.66
CA GLY A 172 -2.99 6.24 -3.64
C GLY A 172 -3.94 7.20 -2.94
N PHE A 173 -3.62 8.50 -2.95
CA PHE A 173 -4.49 9.59 -2.51
C PHE A 173 -4.04 10.93 -3.13
N CYS A 174 -4.87 11.95 -3.01
CA CYS A 174 -4.63 13.29 -3.53
C CYS A 174 -4.75 14.35 -2.44
N ILE A 175 -3.84 15.33 -2.42
CA ILE A 175 -3.94 16.55 -1.62
C ILE A 175 -4.18 17.71 -2.59
N ALA A 176 -5.24 18.49 -2.37
CA ALA A 176 -5.59 19.63 -3.21
C ALA A 176 -5.55 20.96 -2.43
N ASP A 177 -4.72 21.91 -2.89
CA ASP A 177 -4.68 23.28 -2.39
C ASP A 177 -5.63 24.19 -3.18
N LEU A 178 -6.64 24.75 -2.49
CA LEU A 178 -7.68 25.57 -3.11
C LEU A 178 -7.51 27.08 -2.89
N THR A 179 -6.38 27.50 -2.32
CA THR A 179 -6.11 28.89 -1.88
C THR A 179 -6.34 29.90 -3.00
N HIS A 180 -5.94 29.59 -4.24
CA HIS A 180 -6.06 30.50 -5.39
C HIS A 180 -7.23 30.20 -6.34
N GLN A 181 -8.15 29.32 -5.97
CA GLN A 181 -9.30 28.94 -6.83
C GLN A 181 -8.85 28.49 -8.23
N ASN A 182 -7.74 27.77 -8.32
CA ASN A 182 -7.15 27.37 -9.60
C ASN A 182 -8.04 26.34 -10.31
N GLN A 183 -8.48 26.66 -11.53
CA GLN A 183 -9.37 25.79 -12.33
C GLN A 183 -8.74 24.43 -12.64
N GLY A 184 -7.43 24.37 -12.86
CA GLY A 184 -6.70 23.11 -13.05
C GLY A 184 -6.76 22.24 -11.80
N VAL A 185 -6.57 22.82 -10.61
CA VAL A 185 -6.68 22.09 -9.34
C VAL A 185 -8.09 21.56 -9.10
N TYR A 186 -9.13 22.32 -9.47
CA TYR A 186 -10.51 21.83 -9.41
C TYR A 186 -10.75 20.63 -10.34
N PHE A 187 -10.18 20.66 -11.55
CA PHE A 187 -10.25 19.52 -12.47
C PHE A 187 -9.52 18.29 -11.90
N GLU A 188 -8.30 18.47 -11.42
CA GLU A 188 -7.47 17.41 -10.81
C GLU A 188 -8.16 16.77 -9.62
N MET A 189 -8.68 17.59 -8.70
CA MET A 189 -9.47 17.13 -7.54
C MET A 189 -10.73 16.40 -8.00
N GLY A 190 -11.49 16.95 -8.95
CA GLY A 190 -12.70 16.33 -9.48
C GLY A 190 -12.42 14.96 -10.11
N TYR A 191 -11.32 14.84 -10.84
CA TYR A 191 -10.89 13.57 -11.42
C TYR A 191 -10.49 12.56 -10.35
N ALA A 192 -9.70 12.98 -9.35
CA ALA A 192 -9.29 12.15 -8.22
C ALA A 192 -10.51 11.60 -7.45
N LEU A 193 -11.50 12.46 -7.15
CA LEU A 193 -12.76 12.05 -6.53
C LEU A 193 -13.53 11.05 -7.38
N GLY A 194 -13.63 11.30 -8.70
CA GLY A 194 -14.29 10.39 -9.64
C GLY A 194 -13.63 9.01 -9.73
N LYS A 195 -12.32 8.93 -9.47
CA LYS A 195 -11.55 7.68 -9.39
C LYS A 195 -11.73 6.97 -8.03
N GLY A 196 -12.18 7.68 -7.00
CA GLY A 196 -12.30 7.16 -5.63
C GLY A 196 -11.00 7.30 -4.81
N LEU A 197 -10.24 8.36 -5.05
CA LEU A 197 -9.18 8.85 -4.17
C LEU A 197 -9.72 9.84 -3.12
#